data_AF-R6V7T8-F1
#
_entry.id   AF-R6V7T8-F1
#
_cell.length_a   1.000
_cell.length_b   1.000
_cell.length_c   1.000
_cell.angle_alpha   90.00
_cell.angle_beta   90.00
_cell.angle_gamma   90.00
#
_symmetry.space_group_name_H-M   'P 1'
#
loop_
_entity.id
_entity.type
_entity.pdbx_description
1 polymer ?
#
loop_
_entity_poly.entity_id
_entity_poly.type
_entity_poly.pdbx_seq_one_letter_code
_entity_poly.pdbx_strand_id
1 'polypeptide(L)'
;MVTLDRVRRIDVEADYGVWKEYARERKLHGALLSYLELRPNNFYRVEADVDGLQYVTARGWEDLSQLIYAYEELSIPVTEEVIYEFLHHRDVAEDVEAYLALYHKYQDDYGIPEILAGNVRTEVYARLFQAGFDERLSVVGLLADGLRGILEKVILQKNKTDQWYDYLRQYQHTLKEGTDKTPAEDYRQMLETIAEENAQLEKTGLVDRKELSRREILRQQMAENAPSAAEPREAFAQAKQGFDNCRSILAAQEQAGEQAMEAAFDFMENAFGNGQEMILFVTELTLMSEAVQFLAQHPCERYLQYNQELLIGTRRRELLDELNQ
;
A
#
# COMPACT_ATOMS: atom_id res chain seq x y z
N MET A 1 45.63 10.54 5.82
CA MET A 1 45.71 9.33 6.70
C MET A 1 45.84 9.66 8.19
N VAL A 2 46.45 10.77 8.63
CA VAL A 2 46.66 11.08 10.06
C VAL A 2 45.39 11.54 10.81
N THR A 3 44.36 12.03 10.10
CA THR A 3 43.09 12.49 10.69
C THR A 3 42.08 11.38 10.98
N LEU A 4 42.18 10.23 10.29
CA LEU A 4 41.29 9.08 10.48
C LEU A 4 41.60 8.27 11.76
N ASP A 5 42.80 8.43 12.33
CA ASP A 5 43.26 7.71 13.53
C ASP A 5 42.64 8.25 14.84
N ARG A 6 42.00 9.43 14.79
CA ARG A 6 41.45 10.13 15.97
C ARG A 6 39.93 10.16 16.01
N VAL A 7 39.25 9.57 15.03
CA VAL A 7 37.80 9.63 14.89
C VAL A 7 37.29 8.23 14.57
N ARG A 8 36.20 7.81 15.22
CA ARG A 8 35.50 6.58 14.83
C ARG A 8 34.93 6.80 13.43
N ARG A 9 35.41 6.02 12.47
CA ARG A 9 34.86 5.94 11.12
C ARG A 9 33.74 4.90 11.14
N ILE A 10 32.55 5.30 10.70
CA ILE A 10 31.46 4.39 10.36
C ILE A 10 31.30 4.51 8.86
N ASP A 11 31.49 3.40 8.16
CA ASP A 11 31.23 3.31 6.73
C ASP A 11 29.73 3.09 6.53
N VAL A 12 29.11 3.99 5.77
CA VAL A 12 27.68 3.94 5.42
C VAL A 12 27.61 3.78 3.92
N GLU A 13 27.04 2.67 3.47
CA GLU A 13 26.82 2.36 2.07
C GLU A 13 25.33 2.37 1.78
N ALA A 14 24.97 2.79 0.56
CA ALA A 14 23.60 2.78 0.11
C ALA A 14 23.20 1.34 -0.24
N ASP A 15 22.10 0.87 0.36
CA ASP A 15 21.53 -0.45 0.09
C ASP A 15 20.10 -0.28 -0.41
N TYR A 16 19.88 -0.59 -1.70
CA TYR A 16 18.55 -0.51 -2.30
C TYR A 16 17.57 -1.52 -1.70
N GLY A 17 18.03 -2.72 -1.33
CA GLY A 17 17.16 -3.75 -0.75
C GLY A 17 16.55 -3.28 0.57
N VAL A 18 17.39 -2.75 1.48
CA VAL A 18 16.95 -2.18 2.76
C VAL A 18 16.06 -0.96 2.54
N TRP A 19 16.42 -0.07 1.60
CA TRP A 19 15.61 1.10 1.32
C TRP A 19 14.26 0.74 0.68
N LYS A 20 14.20 -0.30 -0.16
CA LYS A 20 12.96 -0.74 -0.81
C LYS A 20 11.93 -1.21 0.21
N GLU A 21 12.34 -1.88 1.28
CA GLU A 21 11.46 -2.25 2.40
C GLU A 21 10.85 -1.00 3.05
N TYR A 22 11.69 -0.01 3.39
CA TYR A 22 11.23 1.30 3.89
C TYR A 22 10.28 2.00 2.91
N ALA A 23 10.64 2.03 1.63
CA ALA A 23 9.89 2.70 0.58
C ALA A 23 8.49 2.11 0.43
N ARG A 24 8.36 0.78 0.55
CA ARG A 24 7.05 0.10 0.56
C ARG A 24 6.25 0.44 1.80
N GLU A 25 6.85 0.43 3.00
CA GLU A 25 6.16 0.83 4.24
C GLU A 25 5.63 2.26 4.17
N ARG A 26 6.40 3.16 3.55
CA ARG A 26 6.02 4.56 3.32
C ARG A 26 5.14 4.78 2.09
N LYS A 27 4.76 3.71 1.39
CA LYS A 27 3.90 3.74 0.19
C LYS A 27 4.44 4.71 -0.87
N LEU A 28 5.73 4.61 -1.17
CA LEU A 28 6.32 5.34 -2.29
C LEU A 28 5.72 4.84 -3.62
N HIS A 29 5.79 5.71 -4.62
CA HIS A 29 5.13 5.55 -5.90
C HIS A 29 5.60 4.28 -6.62
N GLY A 30 4.64 3.43 -6.99
CA GLY A 30 4.90 2.11 -7.56
C GLY A 30 5.77 2.13 -8.81
N ALA A 31 5.57 3.13 -9.68
CA ALA A 31 6.39 3.30 -10.89
C ALA A 31 7.87 3.56 -10.57
N LEU A 32 8.19 4.29 -9.48
CA LEU A 32 9.58 4.53 -9.10
C LEU A 32 10.23 3.25 -8.54
N LEU A 33 9.47 2.46 -7.78
CA LEU A 33 9.95 1.17 -7.26
C LEU A 33 10.18 0.18 -8.39
N SER A 34 9.28 0.14 -9.38
CA SER A 34 9.42 -0.72 -10.56
C SER A 34 10.60 -0.28 -11.44
N TYR A 35 10.80 1.02 -11.62
CA TYR A 35 11.98 1.58 -12.29
C TYR A 35 13.29 1.16 -11.61
N LEU A 36 13.39 1.33 -10.30
CA LEU A 36 14.61 1.00 -9.54
C LEU A 36 14.88 -0.51 -9.49
N GLU A 37 13.85 -1.34 -9.63
CA GLU A 37 14.04 -2.78 -9.82
C GLU A 37 14.76 -3.10 -11.15
N LEU A 38 14.44 -2.36 -12.21
CA LEU A 38 15.07 -2.49 -13.53
C LEU A 38 16.43 -1.81 -13.61
N ARG A 39 16.66 -0.77 -12.80
CA ARG A 39 17.85 0.09 -12.82
C ARG A 39 18.38 0.33 -11.40
N PRO A 40 18.78 -0.72 -10.65
CA PRO A 40 19.19 -0.57 -9.25
C PRO A 40 20.43 0.34 -9.09
N ASN A 41 21.28 0.42 -10.11
CA ASN A 41 22.45 1.32 -10.13
C ASN A 41 22.08 2.80 -10.12
N ASN A 42 20.82 3.16 -10.43
CA ASN A 42 20.36 4.54 -10.37
C ASN A 42 19.82 4.93 -8.97
N PHE A 43 19.71 3.99 -8.03
CA PHE A 43 19.23 4.27 -6.68
C PHE A 43 20.08 5.33 -5.95
N TYR A 44 21.40 5.22 -6.07
CA TYR A 44 22.34 6.13 -5.45
C TYR A 44 23.54 6.35 -6.37
N ARG A 45 23.70 7.59 -6.87
CA ARG A 45 24.79 7.99 -7.76
C ARG A 45 25.35 9.32 -7.29
N VAL A 46 26.67 9.48 -7.32
CA VAL A 46 27.33 10.75 -7.03
C VAL A 46 28.51 10.87 -7.98
N GLU A 47 28.45 11.84 -8.88
CA GLU A 47 29.42 12.05 -9.94
C GLU A 47 29.75 13.54 -10.06
N ALA A 48 30.98 13.87 -10.41
CA ALA A 48 31.39 15.25 -10.68
C ALA A 48 31.73 15.36 -12.16
N ASP A 49 31.11 16.31 -12.85
CA ASP A 49 31.35 16.60 -14.27
C ASP A 49 31.84 18.05 -14.46
N VAL A 50 31.83 18.53 -15.70
CA VAL A 50 32.23 19.89 -16.07
C VAL A 50 31.27 20.98 -15.57
N ASP A 51 30.01 20.62 -15.33
CA ASP A 51 28.93 21.54 -14.95
C ASP A 51 28.65 21.53 -13.43
N GLY A 52 29.12 20.52 -12.71
CA GLY A 52 29.10 20.48 -11.25
C GLY A 52 29.03 19.07 -10.66
N LEU A 53 28.49 18.99 -9.44
CA LEU A 53 28.20 17.73 -8.78
C LEU A 53 26.80 17.26 -9.20
N GLN A 54 26.72 16.11 -9.87
CA GLN A 54 25.47 15.41 -10.12
C GLN A 54 25.25 14.32 -9.06
N TYR A 55 24.02 14.16 -8.59
CA TYR A 55 23.74 13.15 -7.58
C TYR A 55 22.29 12.66 -7.57
N VAL A 56 22.13 11.43 -7.09
CA VAL A 56 20.86 10.79 -6.77
C VAL A 56 20.99 10.19 -5.39
N THR A 57 19.99 10.42 -4.52
CA THR A 57 19.98 9.91 -3.16
C THR A 57 18.63 9.28 -2.83
N ALA A 58 18.61 8.42 -1.80
CA ALA A 58 17.40 7.82 -1.25
C ALA A 58 16.30 8.84 -0.91
N ARG A 59 16.68 10.03 -0.43
CA ARG A 59 15.75 11.11 -0.08
C ARG A 59 15.10 11.73 -1.32
N GLY A 60 15.85 11.89 -2.41
CA GLY A 60 15.34 12.43 -3.67
C GLY A 60 14.19 11.59 -4.23
N TRP A 61 14.29 10.27 -4.15
CA TRP A 61 13.22 9.35 -4.57
C TRP A 61 11.95 9.48 -3.73
N GLU A 62 12.09 9.63 -2.42
CA GLU A 62 10.94 9.81 -1.52
C GLU A 62 10.21 11.13 -1.79
N ASP A 63 10.97 12.22 -1.97
CA ASP A 63 10.38 13.53 -2.23
C ASP A 63 9.74 13.60 -3.63
N LEU A 64 10.39 13.02 -4.65
CA LEU A 64 9.82 12.88 -5.98
C LEU A 64 8.52 12.07 -5.94
N SER A 65 8.50 10.96 -5.19
CA SER A 65 7.30 10.13 -5.04
C SER A 65 6.09 10.92 -4.53
N GLN A 66 6.29 11.81 -3.55
CA GLN A 66 5.19 12.63 -3.02
C GLN A 66 4.68 13.63 -4.07
N LEU A 67 5.59 14.19 -4.88
CA LEU A 67 5.21 15.09 -5.96
C LEU A 67 4.40 14.37 -7.04
N ILE A 68 4.85 13.18 -7.47
CA ILE A 68 4.15 12.39 -8.50
C ILE A 68 2.70 12.16 -8.10
N TYR A 69 2.43 11.69 -6.87
CA TYR A 69 1.06 11.52 -6.40
C TYR A 69 0.22 12.80 -6.50
N ALA A 70 0.77 13.94 -6.06
CA ALA A 70 0.07 15.22 -6.16
C ALA A 70 -0.18 15.65 -7.61
N TYR A 71 0.75 15.36 -8.51
CA TYR A 71 0.65 15.71 -9.92
C TYR A 71 -0.39 14.85 -10.64
N GLU A 72 -0.44 13.54 -10.34
CA GLU A 72 -1.48 12.64 -10.85
C GLU A 72 -2.88 13.08 -10.41
N GLU A 73 -3.06 13.40 -9.13
CA GLU A 73 -4.34 13.92 -8.60
C GLU A 73 -4.79 15.19 -9.33
N LEU A 74 -3.85 16.04 -9.72
CA LEU A 74 -4.10 17.30 -10.44
C LEU A 74 -4.06 17.16 -11.97
N SER A 75 -3.79 15.95 -12.50
CA SER A 75 -3.57 15.70 -13.92
C SER A 75 -2.49 16.60 -14.54
N ILE A 76 -1.42 16.84 -13.79
CA ILE A 76 -0.24 17.61 -14.22
C ILE A 76 0.83 16.60 -14.69
N PRO A 77 1.41 16.77 -15.88
CA PRO A 77 2.48 15.87 -16.34
C PRO A 77 3.76 16.07 -15.53
N VAL A 78 4.41 14.97 -15.19
CA VAL A 78 5.76 14.95 -14.59
C VAL A 78 6.76 14.96 -15.74
N THR A 79 7.61 15.99 -15.79
CA THR A 79 8.60 16.22 -16.87
C THR A 79 10.02 15.92 -16.40
N GLU A 80 10.96 15.76 -17.33
CA GLU A 80 12.39 15.62 -17.02
C GLU A 80 12.87 16.73 -16.09
N GLU A 81 12.52 18.00 -16.37
CA GLU A 81 12.96 19.13 -15.54
C GLU A 81 12.45 19.02 -14.11
N VAL A 82 11.20 18.62 -13.93
CA VAL A 82 10.62 18.40 -12.60
C VAL A 82 11.33 17.26 -11.89
N ILE A 83 11.61 16.15 -12.57
CA ILE A 83 12.33 15.00 -11.97
C ILE A 83 13.75 15.41 -11.57
N TYR A 84 14.43 16.19 -12.42
CA TYR A 84 15.79 16.66 -12.18
C TYR A 84 15.92 17.54 -10.93
N GLU A 85 14.87 18.28 -10.55
CA GLU A 85 14.84 19.04 -9.29
C GLU A 85 14.98 18.15 -8.04
N PHE A 86 14.68 16.85 -8.14
CA PHE A 86 14.80 15.88 -7.04
C PHE A 86 15.99 14.93 -7.27
N LEU A 87 16.10 14.37 -8.46
CA LEU A 87 17.16 13.48 -8.89
C LEU A 87 18.14 14.30 -9.71
N HIS A 88 19.10 14.93 -9.04
CA HIS A 88 20.03 15.93 -9.59
C HIS A 88 21.07 15.32 -10.56
N HIS A 89 20.64 14.43 -11.45
CA HIS A 89 21.41 13.72 -12.44
C HIS A 89 20.60 13.62 -13.72
N ARG A 90 21.11 14.19 -14.83
CA ARG A 90 20.35 14.37 -16.08
C ARG A 90 19.92 13.04 -16.70
N ASP A 91 20.87 12.13 -16.90
CA ASP A 91 20.56 10.83 -17.50
C ASP A 91 19.54 10.01 -16.71
N VAL A 92 19.55 10.12 -15.37
CA VAL A 92 18.59 9.43 -14.51
C VAL A 92 17.22 10.09 -14.63
N ALA A 93 17.15 11.43 -14.66
CA ALA A 93 15.90 12.14 -14.83
C ALA A 93 15.21 11.83 -16.18
N GLU A 94 15.98 11.81 -17.28
CA GLU A 94 15.48 11.45 -18.62
C GLU A 94 14.96 10.00 -18.65
N ASP A 95 15.73 9.05 -18.10
CA ASP A 95 15.35 7.64 -18.07
C ASP A 95 14.09 7.41 -17.20
N VAL A 96 13.97 8.13 -16.08
CA VAL A 96 12.77 8.08 -15.22
C VAL A 96 11.55 8.68 -15.92
N GLU A 97 11.67 9.82 -16.61
CA GLU A 97 10.55 10.41 -17.36
C GLU A 97 10.02 9.44 -18.43
N ALA A 98 10.94 8.88 -19.23
CA ALA A 98 10.60 7.91 -20.26
C ALA A 98 9.93 6.67 -19.66
N TYR A 99 10.43 6.19 -18.52
CA TYR A 99 9.84 5.05 -17.83
C TYR A 99 8.45 5.36 -17.27
N LEU A 100 8.23 6.52 -16.63
CA LEU A 100 6.91 6.92 -16.13
C LEU A 100 5.88 6.99 -17.26
N ALA A 101 6.25 7.55 -18.41
CA ALA A 101 5.38 7.60 -19.57
C ALA A 101 4.98 6.18 -20.06
N LEU A 102 5.92 5.23 -20.07
CA LEU A 102 5.64 3.84 -20.41
C LEU A 102 4.77 3.16 -19.34
N TYR A 103 5.03 3.40 -18.06
CA TYR A 103 4.28 2.83 -16.96
C TYR A 103 2.80 3.22 -17.01
N HIS A 104 2.50 4.51 -17.24
CA HIS A 104 1.12 4.99 -17.44
C HIS A 104 0.47 4.39 -18.68
N LYS A 105 1.22 4.32 -19.79
CA LYS A 105 0.72 3.68 -21.00
C LYS A 105 0.37 2.21 -20.76
N TYR A 106 1.18 1.48 -20.00
CA TYR A 106 0.91 0.09 -19.65
C TYR A 106 -0.31 -0.04 -18.75
N GLN A 107 -0.50 0.87 -17.79
CA GLN A 107 -1.70 0.89 -16.96
C GLN A 107 -2.98 0.95 -17.81
N ASP A 108 -3.00 1.82 -18.83
CA ASP A 108 -4.13 1.96 -19.76
C ASP A 108 -4.26 0.75 -20.71
N ASP A 109 -3.14 0.27 -21.24
CA ASP A 109 -3.13 -0.76 -22.28
C ASP A 109 -3.50 -2.16 -21.74
N TYR A 110 -3.07 -2.50 -20.53
CA TYR A 110 -3.25 -3.83 -19.95
C TYR A 110 -4.61 -4.02 -19.26
N GLY A 111 -5.22 -2.94 -18.74
CA GLY A 111 -6.51 -3.03 -18.04
C GLY A 111 -6.39 -3.80 -16.73
N ILE A 112 -5.53 -3.31 -15.82
CA ILE A 112 -5.31 -3.92 -14.49
C ILE A 112 -6.61 -4.12 -13.70
N PRO A 113 -7.56 -3.15 -13.66
CA PRO A 113 -8.84 -3.35 -12.98
C PRO A 113 -9.64 -4.53 -13.56
N GLU A 114 -9.63 -4.71 -14.88
CA GLU A 114 -10.32 -5.81 -15.55
C GLU A 114 -9.63 -7.15 -15.25
N ILE A 115 -8.29 -7.17 -15.20
CA ILE A 115 -7.52 -8.35 -14.80
C ILE A 115 -7.89 -8.77 -13.38
N LEU A 116 -7.87 -7.84 -12.43
CA LEU A 116 -8.21 -8.11 -11.02
C LEU A 116 -9.70 -8.42 -10.82
N ALA A 117 -10.56 -8.08 -11.77
CA ALA A 117 -11.96 -8.51 -11.81
C ALA A 117 -12.16 -9.89 -12.46
N GLY A 118 -11.09 -10.56 -12.92
CA GLY A 118 -11.15 -11.84 -13.62
C GLY A 118 -11.59 -11.76 -15.09
N ASN A 119 -11.66 -10.55 -15.66
CA ASN A 119 -12.16 -10.29 -17.01
C ASN A 119 -11.02 -9.97 -17.99
N VAL A 120 -10.06 -10.89 -18.12
CA VAL A 120 -8.88 -10.69 -18.97
C VAL A 120 -9.23 -10.90 -20.45
N ARG A 121 -8.94 -9.89 -21.29
CA ARG A 121 -9.09 -10.01 -22.75
C ARG A 121 -7.92 -10.80 -23.36
N THR A 122 -8.17 -11.60 -24.40
CA THR A 122 -7.14 -12.45 -25.01
C THR A 122 -5.97 -11.65 -25.60
N GLU A 123 -6.23 -10.43 -26.07
CA GLU A 123 -5.21 -9.53 -26.63
C GLU A 123 -4.15 -9.14 -25.59
N VAL A 124 -4.52 -9.13 -24.30
CA VAL A 124 -3.61 -8.83 -23.18
C VAL A 124 -2.51 -9.89 -23.10
N TYR A 125 -2.87 -11.17 -23.16
CA TYR A 125 -1.90 -12.26 -23.19
C TYR A 125 -1.04 -12.27 -24.46
N ALA A 126 -1.66 -11.97 -25.61
CA ALA A 126 -0.92 -11.88 -26.88
C ALA A 126 0.13 -10.77 -26.86
N ARG A 127 -0.16 -9.65 -26.19
CA ARG A 127 0.79 -8.57 -25.97
C ARG A 127 1.92 -8.98 -25.03
N LEU A 128 1.61 -9.58 -23.88
CA LEU A 128 2.64 -10.05 -22.93
C LEU A 128 3.60 -11.07 -23.55
N PHE A 129 3.08 -11.92 -24.43
CA PHE A 129 3.92 -12.89 -25.14
C PHE A 129 4.97 -12.22 -26.03
N GLN A 130 4.70 -11.02 -26.55
CA GLN A 130 5.61 -10.24 -27.38
C GLN A 130 6.40 -9.19 -26.59
N ALA A 131 6.01 -8.95 -25.34
CA ALA A 131 6.58 -7.92 -24.47
C ALA A 131 8.02 -8.27 -24.06
N GLY A 132 8.86 -7.24 -24.00
CA GLY A 132 10.20 -7.35 -23.42
C GLY A 132 10.15 -7.60 -21.92
N PHE A 133 11.27 -8.02 -21.33
CA PHE A 133 11.35 -8.27 -19.88
C PHE A 133 10.94 -7.04 -19.04
N ASP A 134 11.41 -5.85 -19.42
CA ASP A 134 11.10 -4.60 -18.71
C ASP A 134 9.59 -4.28 -18.69
N GLU A 135 8.87 -4.55 -19.80
CA GLU A 135 7.42 -4.38 -19.86
C GLU A 135 6.70 -5.42 -19.00
N ARG A 136 7.12 -6.69 -19.05
CA ARG A 136 6.54 -7.75 -18.20
C ARG A 136 6.70 -7.43 -16.71
N LEU A 137 7.87 -6.94 -16.29
CA LEU A 137 8.12 -6.54 -14.91
C LEU A 137 7.22 -5.39 -14.48
N SER A 138 7.02 -4.42 -15.37
CA SER A 138 6.15 -3.27 -15.13
C SER A 138 4.70 -3.73 -14.93
N VAL A 139 4.22 -4.71 -15.71
CA VAL A 139 2.89 -5.31 -15.55
C VAL A 139 2.74 -6.04 -14.22
N VAL A 140 3.77 -6.76 -13.75
CA VAL A 140 3.76 -7.39 -12.42
C VAL A 140 3.63 -6.34 -11.31
N GLY A 141 4.41 -5.25 -11.40
CA GLY A 141 4.33 -4.14 -10.45
C GLY A 141 2.94 -3.49 -10.43
N LEU A 142 2.40 -3.19 -11.62
CA LEU A 142 1.05 -2.64 -11.80
C LEU A 142 -0.04 -3.55 -11.20
N LEU A 143 0.07 -4.86 -11.41
CA LEU A 143 -0.87 -5.84 -10.85
C LEU A 143 -0.81 -5.86 -9.32
N ALA A 144 0.40 -5.86 -8.76
CA ALA A 144 0.61 -5.81 -7.32
C ALA A 144 0.04 -4.51 -6.72
N ASP A 145 0.24 -3.36 -7.36
CA ASP A 145 -0.29 -2.07 -6.88
C ASP A 145 -1.81 -1.98 -7.01
N GLY A 146 -2.39 -2.50 -8.09
CA GLY A 146 -3.84 -2.62 -8.23
C GLY A 146 -4.45 -3.48 -7.12
N LEU A 147 -3.82 -4.62 -6.82
CA LEU A 147 -4.25 -5.50 -5.74
C LEU A 147 -4.11 -4.84 -4.37
N ARG A 148 -2.98 -4.14 -4.11
CA ARG A 148 -2.75 -3.35 -2.89
C ARG A 148 -3.91 -2.38 -2.63
N GLY A 149 -4.36 -1.66 -3.66
CA GLY A 149 -5.48 -0.71 -3.53
C GLY A 149 -6.82 -1.37 -3.19
N ILE A 150 -7.04 -2.62 -3.60
CA ILE A 150 -8.22 -3.40 -3.19
C ILE A 150 -8.09 -3.82 -1.72
N LEU A 151 -6.95 -4.40 -1.34
CA LEU A 151 -6.71 -4.90 0.02
C LEU A 151 -6.67 -3.78 1.06
N GLU A 152 -6.13 -2.62 0.71
CA GLU A 152 -6.15 -1.42 1.57
C GLU A 152 -7.59 -1.02 1.93
N LYS A 153 -8.51 -1.04 0.96
CA LYS A 153 -9.94 -0.75 1.23
C LYS A 153 -10.53 -1.73 2.23
N VAL A 154 -10.23 -3.02 2.10
CA VAL A 154 -10.66 -4.05 3.05
C VAL A 154 -10.16 -3.74 4.46
N ILE A 155 -8.86 -3.48 4.62
CA ILE A 155 -8.24 -3.21 5.92
C ILE A 155 -8.81 -1.93 6.55
N LEU A 156 -8.98 -0.86 5.77
CA LEU A 156 -9.56 0.39 6.25
C LEU A 156 -11.01 0.17 6.73
N GLN A 157 -11.80 -0.57 5.97
CA GLN A 157 -13.18 -0.90 6.32
C GLN A 157 -13.27 -1.84 7.52
N LYS A 158 -12.33 -2.77 7.67
CA LYS A 158 -12.21 -3.64 8.85
C LYS A 158 -11.92 -2.81 10.09
N ASN A 159 -10.89 -1.97 10.05
CA ASN A 159 -10.52 -1.10 11.16
C ASN A 159 -11.66 -0.17 11.57
N LYS A 160 -12.46 0.30 10.61
CA LYS A 160 -13.67 1.08 10.87
C LYS A 160 -14.74 0.24 11.58
N THR A 161 -14.96 -0.99 11.11
CA THR A 161 -15.95 -1.92 11.67
C THR A 161 -15.58 -2.31 13.11
N ASP A 162 -14.30 -2.59 13.38
CA ASP A 162 -13.80 -2.96 14.71
C ASP A 162 -13.98 -1.80 15.71
N GLN A 163 -13.62 -0.57 15.33
CA GLN A 163 -13.84 0.61 16.17
C GLN A 163 -15.32 0.87 16.46
N TRP A 164 -16.20 0.68 15.46
CA TRP A 164 -17.64 0.85 15.68
C TRP A 164 -18.21 -0.28 16.55
N TYR A 165 -17.70 -1.50 16.44
CA TYR A 165 -18.04 -2.59 17.35
C TYR A 165 -17.69 -2.26 18.80
N ASP A 166 -16.47 -1.76 19.04
CA ASP A 166 -16.02 -1.38 20.39
C ASP A 166 -16.87 -0.25 20.97
N TYR A 167 -17.21 0.74 20.14
CA TYR A 167 -18.12 1.81 20.52
C TYR A 167 -19.51 1.28 20.93
N LEU A 168 -20.11 0.39 20.13
CA LEU A 168 -21.41 -0.21 20.45
C LEU A 168 -21.33 -1.11 21.69
N ARG A 169 -20.21 -1.80 21.90
CA ARG A 169 -19.99 -2.62 23.10
C ARG A 169 -19.97 -1.75 24.36
N GLN A 170 -19.29 -0.61 24.31
CA GLN A 170 -19.28 0.37 25.41
C GLN A 170 -20.68 0.96 25.63
N TYR A 171 -21.37 1.35 24.55
CA TYR A 171 -22.72 1.89 24.65
C TYR A 171 -23.69 0.88 25.27
N GLN A 172 -23.60 -0.40 24.90
CA GLN A 172 -24.40 -1.46 25.52
C GLN A 172 -24.11 -1.60 27.02
N HIS A 173 -22.86 -1.40 27.44
CA HIS A 173 -22.49 -1.41 28.85
C HIS A 173 -23.14 -0.25 29.60
N THR A 174 -23.02 0.98 29.09
CA THR A 174 -23.64 2.19 29.66
C THR A 174 -25.16 2.02 29.83
N LEU A 175 -25.84 1.48 28.81
CA LEU A 175 -27.28 1.21 28.88
C LEU A 175 -27.66 0.18 29.96
N LYS A 176 -26.78 -0.78 30.26
CA LYS A 176 -27.02 -1.81 31.30
C LYS A 176 -26.76 -1.29 32.70
N GLU A 177 -25.73 -0.46 32.87
CA GLU A 177 -25.43 0.17 34.16
C GLU A 177 -26.53 1.14 34.59
N GLY A 178 -27.14 1.81 33.60
CA GLY A 178 -28.17 2.81 33.83
C GLY A 178 -27.54 4.12 34.30
N THR A 179 -27.92 5.22 33.66
CA THR A 179 -27.49 6.57 34.01
C THR A 179 -28.71 7.44 34.27
N ASP A 180 -28.50 8.65 34.79
CA ASP A 180 -29.55 9.66 34.88
C ASP A 180 -29.92 10.26 33.50
N LYS A 181 -29.24 9.85 32.42
CA LYS A 181 -29.41 10.36 31.06
C LYS A 181 -30.30 9.43 30.22
N THR A 182 -30.88 9.97 29.17
CA THR A 182 -31.56 9.16 28.14
C THR A 182 -30.53 8.38 27.30
N PRO A 183 -30.91 7.24 26.69
CA PRO A 183 -30.03 6.51 25.77
C PRO A 183 -29.39 7.40 24.67
N ALA A 184 -30.16 8.34 24.14
CA ALA A 184 -29.69 9.28 23.13
C ALA A 184 -28.67 10.30 23.66
N GLU A 185 -28.77 10.71 24.93
CA GLU A 185 -27.81 11.59 25.59
C GLU A 185 -26.52 10.84 25.93
N ASP A 186 -26.61 9.61 26.42
CA ASP A 186 -25.44 8.75 26.66
C ASP A 186 -24.64 8.52 25.37
N TYR A 187 -25.34 8.18 24.27
CA TYR A 187 -24.72 8.01 22.96
C TYR A 187 -24.00 9.29 22.50
N ARG A 188 -24.67 10.45 22.58
CA ARG A 188 -24.06 11.73 22.17
C ARG A 188 -22.87 12.10 23.03
N GLN A 189 -22.94 11.88 24.35
CA GLN A 189 -21.82 12.12 25.25
C GLN A 189 -20.59 11.29 24.87
N MET A 190 -20.78 10.01 24.51
CA MET A 190 -19.67 9.17 24.08
C MET A 190 -19.02 9.69 22.78
N LEU A 191 -19.81 10.17 21.83
CA LEU A 191 -19.28 10.82 20.61
C LEU A 191 -18.54 12.12 20.91
N GLU A 192 -19.01 12.90 21.89
CA GLU A 192 -18.34 14.11 22.35
C GLU A 192 -16.98 13.76 22.99
N THR A 193 -16.91 12.72 23.81
CA THR A 193 -15.64 12.23 24.37
C THR A 193 -14.64 11.88 23.26
N ILE A 194 -15.08 11.18 22.21
CA ILE A 194 -14.23 10.87 21.05
C ILE A 194 -13.76 12.15 20.34
N ALA A 195 -14.64 13.14 20.19
CA ALA A 195 -14.28 14.42 19.57
C ALA A 195 -13.24 15.17 20.40
N GLU A 196 -13.37 15.18 21.73
CA GLU A 196 -12.41 15.78 22.65
C GLU A 196 -11.06 15.07 22.59
N GLU A 197 -11.04 13.73 22.60
CA GLU A 197 -9.82 12.93 22.45
C GLU A 197 -9.12 13.22 21.12
N ASN A 198 -9.85 13.25 20.01
CA ASN A 198 -9.30 13.58 18.70
C ASN A 198 -8.72 15.00 18.66
N ALA A 199 -9.39 15.98 19.28
CA ALA A 199 -8.89 17.35 19.37
C ALA A 199 -7.63 17.47 20.25
N GLN A 200 -7.49 16.63 21.28
CA GLN A 200 -6.24 16.56 22.06
C GLN A 200 -5.12 15.91 21.26
N LEU A 201 -5.40 14.82 20.54
CA LEU A 201 -4.42 14.16 19.66
C LEU A 201 -3.92 15.12 18.58
N GLU A 202 -4.79 15.91 17.96
CA GLU A 202 -4.40 16.92 16.97
C GLU A 202 -3.41 17.93 17.55
N LYS A 203 -3.64 18.41 18.78
CA LYS A 203 -2.72 19.35 19.46
C LYS A 203 -1.33 18.76 19.74
N THR A 204 -1.20 17.44 19.83
CA THR A 204 0.11 16.81 20.04
C THR A 204 1.00 16.87 18.79
N GLY A 205 0.40 16.96 17.60
CA GLY A 205 1.14 16.88 16.32
C GLY A 205 1.80 15.53 16.05
N LEU A 206 1.54 14.50 16.87
CA LEU A 206 2.15 13.16 16.73
C LEU A 206 1.30 12.18 15.90
N VAL A 207 0.07 12.56 15.56
CA VAL A 207 -0.86 11.73 14.78
C VAL A 207 -0.97 12.28 13.37
N ASP A 208 -0.94 11.38 12.39
CA ASP A 208 -1.12 11.74 10.99
C ASP A 208 -2.50 12.38 10.74
N ARG A 209 -2.51 13.42 9.90
CA ARG A 209 -3.72 14.15 9.51
C ARG A 209 -4.72 13.24 8.79
N LYS A 210 -4.25 12.26 7.99
CA LYS A 210 -5.14 11.30 7.34
C LYS A 210 -5.86 10.41 8.36
N GLU A 211 -5.15 9.99 9.41
CA GLU A 211 -5.76 9.21 10.51
C GLU A 211 -6.79 10.03 11.29
N LEU A 212 -6.50 11.29 11.62
CA LEU A 212 -7.47 12.19 12.27
C LEU A 212 -8.72 12.41 11.41
N SER A 213 -8.53 12.62 10.09
CA SER A 213 -9.64 12.74 9.14
C SER A 213 -10.51 11.47 9.12
N ARG A 214 -9.88 10.29 9.09
CA ARG A 214 -10.58 9.00 9.11
C ARG A 214 -11.40 8.80 10.38
N ARG A 215 -10.83 9.16 11.54
CA ARG A 215 -11.52 9.11 12.83
C ARG A 215 -12.73 10.03 12.87
N GLU A 216 -12.60 11.25 12.33
CA GLU A 216 -13.71 12.21 12.29
C GLU A 216 -14.83 11.75 11.35
N ILE A 217 -14.49 11.22 10.17
CA ILE A 217 -15.49 10.64 9.24
C ILE A 217 -16.25 9.50 9.91
N LEU A 218 -15.55 8.60 10.62
CA LEU A 218 -16.19 7.52 11.35
C LEU A 218 -17.11 8.06 12.46
N ARG A 219 -16.65 9.03 13.25
CA ARG A 219 -17.46 9.67 14.29
C ARG A 219 -18.73 10.30 13.72
N GLN A 220 -18.65 10.97 12.58
CA GLN A 220 -19.81 11.53 11.88
C GLN A 220 -20.79 10.44 11.44
N GLN A 221 -20.29 9.35 10.86
CA GLN A 221 -21.13 8.20 10.47
C GLN A 221 -21.80 7.54 11.70
N MET A 222 -21.12 7.46 12.84
CA MET A 222 -21.75 7.01 14.08
C MET A 222 -22.84 7.99 14.54
N ALA A 223 -22.58 9.30 14.45
CA ALA A 223 -23.55 10.34 14.83
C ALA A 223 -24.85 10.29 13.99
N GLU A 224 -24.74 9.99 12.69
CA GLU A 224 -25.90 9.77 11.80
C GLU A 224 -26.76 8.58 12.24
N ASN A 225 -26.21 7.66 13.03
CA ASN A 225 -26.88 6.48 13.58
C ASN A 225 -27.22 6.64 15.07
N ALA A 226 -27.24 7.87 15.59
CA ALA A 226 -27.65 8.14 16.96
C ALA A 226 -29.11 7.70 17.19
N PRO A 227 -29.39 6.95 18.27
CA PRO A 227 -30.72 6.46 18.54
C PRO A 227 -31.65 7.58 19.03
N SER A 228 -32.94 7.40 18.79
CA SER A 228 -34.02 8.30 19.25
C SER A 228 -34.95 7.63 20.27
N ALA A 229 -34.92 6.30 20.37
CA ALA A 229 -35.75 5.56 21.32
C ALA A 229 -35.32 5.82 22.78
N ALA A 230 -36.32 5.92 23.66
CA ALA A 230 -36.11 6.06 25.11
C ALA A 230 -35.89 4.71 25.80
N GLU A 231 -36.36 3.60 25.21
CA GLU A 231 -36.17 2.26 25.75
C GLU A 231 -34.78 1.72 25.36
N PRO A 232 -33.95 1.26 26.32
CA PRO A 232 -32.56 0.87 26.06
C PRO A 232 -32.37 -0.19 24.96
N ARG A 233 -33.22 -1.22 24.91
CA ARG A 233 -33.09 -2.29 23.91
C ARG A 233 -33.40 -1.79 22.50
N GLU A 234 -34.44 -0.98 22.34
CA GLU A 234 -34.80 -0.34 21.09
C GLU A 234 -33.74 0.68 20.65
N ALA A 235 -33.22 1.48 21.58
CA ALA A 235 -32.15 2.44 21.32
C ALA A 235 -30.88 1.74 20.83
N PHE A 236 -30.48 0.64 21.47
CA PHE A 236 -29.37 -0.17 21.00
C PHE A 236 -29.62 -0.76 19.61
N ALA A 237 -30.84 -1.25 19.35
CA ALA A 237 -31.19 -1.81 18.05
C ALA A 237 -31.13 -0.76 16.93
N GLN A 238 -31.54 0.49 17.18
CA GLN A 238 -31.39 1.60 16.24
C GLN A 238 -29.92 1.93 15.97
N ALA A 239 -29.12 2.11 17.03
CA ALA A 239 -27.69 2.41 16.91
C ALA A 239 -26.90 1.31 16.16
N LYS A 240 -27.35 0.06 16.26
CA LYS A 240 -26.72 -1.10 15.60
C LYS A 240 -26.93 -1.11 14.08
N GLN A 241 -27.91 -0.42 13.52
CA GLN A 241 -28.22 -0.45 12.09
C GLN A 241 -27.04 0.02 11.23
N GLY A 242 -26.39 1.12 11.60
CA GLY A 242 -25.20 1.63 10.92
C GLY A 242 -24.03 0.65 10.93
N PHE A 243 -23.84 -0.03 12.06
CA PHE A 243 -22.83 -1.08 12.19
C PHE A 243 -23.14 -2.30 11.31
N ASP A 244 -24.40 -2.74 11.23
CA ASP A 244 -24.79 -3.85 10.35
C ASP A 244 -24.52 -3.54 8.88
N ASN A 245 -24.78 -2.30 8.44
CA ASN A 245 -24.41 -1.83 7.10
C ASN A 245 -22.88 -1.82 6.91
N CYS A 246 -22.14 -1.31 7.89
CA CYS A 246 -20.68 -1.31 7.88
C CYS A 246 -20.10 -2.72 7.72
N ARG A 247 -20.68 -3.70 8.43
CA ARG A 247 -20.31 -5.11 8.32
C ARG A 247 -20.68 -5.72 6.97
N SER A 248 -21.81 -5.34 6.39
CA SER A 248 -22.19 -5.80 5.04
C SER A 248 -21.21 -5.28 3.98
N ILE A 249 -20.75 -4.03 4.10
CA ILE A 249 -19.74 -3.46 3.21
C ILE A 249 -18.40 -4.19 3.39
N LEU A 250 -18.00 -4.47 4.64
CA LEU A 250 -16.79 -5.24 4.92
C LEU A 250 -16.83 -6.61 4.23
N ALA A 251 -17.91 -7.37 4.43
CA ALA A 251 -18.04 -8.70 3.82
C ALA A 251 -17.97 -8.65 2.28
N ALA A 252 -18.58 -7.65 1.64
CA ALA A 252 -18.50 -7.48 0.19
C ALA A 252 -17.08 -7.13 -0.28
N GLN A 253 -16.35 -6.32 0.49
CA GLN A 253 -14.96 -5.97 0.16
C GLN A 253 -14.00 -7.13 0.41
N GLU A 254 -14.18 -7.90 1.48
CA GLU A 254 -13.40 -9.13 1.73
C GLU A 254 -13.57 -10.12 0.58
N GLN A 255 -14.81 -10.36 0.15
CA GLN A 255 -15.10 -11.21 -1.01
C GLN A 255 -14.44 -10.69 -2.29
N ALA A 256 -14.48 -9.37 -2.53
CA ALA A 256 -13.80 -8.77 -3.68
C ALA A 256 -12.28 -8.91 -3.60
N GLY A 257 -11.70 -8.81 -2.39
CA GLY A 257 -10.28 -9.04 -2.15
C GLY A 257 -9.84 -10.47 -2.42
N GLU A 258 -10.63 -11.46 -1.98
CA GLU A 258 -10.39 -12.87 -2.29
C GLU A 258 -10.45 -13.14 -3.79
N GLN A 259 -11.50 -12.64 -4.46
CA GLN A 259 -11.66 -12.77 -5.91
C GLN A 259 -10.52 -12.12 -6.69
N ALA A 260 -10.09 -10.93 -6.27
CA ALA A 260 -8.99 -10.23 -6.92
C ALA A 260 -7.64 -10.94 -6.72
N MET A 261 -7.41 -11.54 -5.54
CA MET A 261 -6.22 -12.35 -5.28
C MET A 261 -6.18 -13.56 -6.21
N GLU A 262 -7.27 -14.31 -6.31
CA GLU A 262 -7.36 -15.47 -7.21
C GLU A 262 -7.24 -15.04 -8.68
N ALA A 263 -7.92 -13.97 -9.10
CA ALA A 263 -7.81 -13.46 -10.47
C ALA A 263 -6.38 -13.00 -10.82
N ALA A 264 -5.66 -12.40 -9.86
CA ALA A 264 -4.26 -12.05 -10.04
C ALA A 264 -3.38 -13.29 -10.26
N PHE A 265 -3.56 -14.35 -9.46
CA PHE A 265 -2.83 -15.60 -9.66
C PHE A 265 -3.21 -16.28 -10.97
N ASP A 266 -4.49 -16.32 -11.35
CA ASP A 266 -4.94 -16.87 -12.64
C ASP A 266 -4.22 -16.16 -13.79
N PHE A 267 -4.15 -14.84 -13.74
CA PHE A 267 -3.46 -14.05 -14.74
C PHE A 267 -1.96 -14.34 -14.77
N MET A 268 -1.30 -14.37 -13.60
CA MET A 268 0.14 -14.64 -13.50
C MET A 268 0.51 -16.04 -14.01
N GLU A 269 -0.28 -17.05 -13.67
CA GLU A 269 -0.10 -18.43 -14.15
C GLU A 269 -0.28 -18.53 -15.67
N ASN A 270 -1.32 -17.91 -16.22
CA ASN A 270 -1.59 -17.93 -17.66
C ASN A 270 -0.58 -17.11 -18.47
N ALA A 271 -0.10 -16.00 -17.93
CA ALA A 271 0.84 -15.11 -18.62
C ALA A 271 2.29 -15.58 -18.53
N PHE A 272 2.70 -16.08 -17.35
CA PHE A 272 4.12 -16.29 -17.04
C PHE A 272 4.44 -17.68 -16.49
N GLY A 273 3.44 -18.47 -16.10
CA GLY A 273 3.63 -19.76 -15.43
C GLY A 273 4.49 -19.63 -14.19
N ASN A 274 5.49 -20.50 -14.03
CA ASN A 274 6.44 -20.48 -12.92
C ASN A 274 7.72 -19.68 -13.25
N GLY A 275 7.58 -18.62 -14.06
CA GLY A 275 8.68 -17.73 -14.48
C GLY A 275 9.23 -16.83 -13.37
N GLN A 276 10.20 -15.98 -13.72
CA GLN A 276 10.76 -14.99 -12.79
C GLN A 276 9.73 -13.94 -12.35
N GLU A 277 8.77 -13.66 -13.21
CA GLU A 277 7.65 -12.75 -12.97
C GLU A 277 6.77 -13.23 -11.81
N MET A 278 6.50 -14.54 -11.71
CA MET A 278 5.75 -15.12 -10.59
C MET A 278 6.51 -14.99 -9.26
N ILE A 279 7.82 -15.23 -9.28
CA ILE A 279 8.70 -15.04 -8.12
C ILE A 279 8.65 -13.60 -7.63
N LEU A 280 8.73 -12.63 -8.55
CA LEU A 280 8.64 -11.21 -8.20
C LEU A 280 7.28 -10.89 -7.60
N PHE A 281 6.20 -11.33 -8.22
CA PHE A 281 4.84 -11.05 -7.75
C PHE A 281 4.63 -11.54 -6.30
N VAL A 282 4.99 -12.78 -6.01
CA VAL A 282 4.89 -13.35 -4.66
C VAL A 282 5.80 -12.64 -3.66
N THR A 283 6.98 -12.22 -4.12
CA THR A 283 7.89 -11.39 -3.30
C THR A 283 7.24 -10.04 -2.97
N GLU A 284 6.61 -9.38 -3.94
CA GLU A 284 5.86 -8.13 -3.72
C GLU A 284 4.70 -8.33 -2.74
N LEU A 285 3.94 -9.42 -2.84
CA LEU A 285 2.88 -9.75 -1.88
C LEU A 285 3.42 -9.99 -0.47
N THR A 286 4.55 -10.70 -0.35
CA THR A 286 5.18 -10.99 0.95
C THR A 286 5.64 -9.72 1.65
N LEU A 287 6.06 -8.71 0.89
CA LEU A 287 6.58 -7.44 1.40
C LEU A 287 5.51 -6.35 1.47
N MET A 288 4.27 -6.65 1.07
CA MET A 288 3.12 -5.74 1.13
C MET A 288 2.35 -5.97 2.43
N SER A 289 2.36 -4.97 3.32
CA SER A 289 1.67 -5.03 4.61
C SER A 289 0.18 -5.37 4.45
N GLU A 290 -0.47 -4.79 3.44
CA GLU A 290 -1.88 -5.04 3.16
C GLU A 290 -2.15 -6.52 2.80
N ALA A 291 -1.32 -7.11 1.95
CA ALA A 291 -1.43 -8.51 1.60
C ALA A 291 -1.17 -9.42 2.80
N VAL A 292 -0.14 -9.15 3.60
CA VAL A 292 0.17 -9.94 4.80
C VAL A 292 -0.99 -9.92 5.80
N GLN A 293 -1.55 -8.73 6.08
CA GLN A 293 -2.68 -8.58 7.00
C GLN A 293 -3.95 -9.27 6.48
N PHE A 294 -4.19 -9.19 5.17
CA PHE A 294 -5.33 -9.84 4.52
C PHE A 294 -5.20 -11.37 4.55
N LEU A 295 -4.05 -11.91 4.11
CA LEU A 295 -3.78 -13.35 4.04
C LEU A 295 -3.77 -14.04 5.42
N ALA A 296 -3.50 -13.29 6.49
CA ALA A 296 -3.63 -13.82 7.86
C ALA A 296 -5.08 -14.17 8.24
N GLN A 297 -6.07 -13.53 7.62
CA GLN A 297 -7.49 -13.75 7.86
C GLN A 297 -8.15 -14.56 6.73
N HIS A 298 -7.63 -14.40 5.52
CA HIS A 298 -8.16 -14.98 4.28
C HIS A 298 -7.03 -15.74 3.55
N PRO A 299 -6.70 -16.97 3.99
CA PRO A 299 -5.59 -17.72 3.40
C PRO A 299 -5.81 -18.01 1.91
N CYS A 300 -4.79 -17.76 1.08
CA CYS A 300 -4.76 -18.11 -0.34
C CYS A 300 -3.79 -19.28 -0.56
N GLU A 301 -4.28 -20.41 -1.07
CA GLU A 301 -3.48 -21.62 -1.27
C GLU A 301 -2.37 -21.41 -2.30
N ARG A 302 -2.65 -20.68 -3.39
CA ARG A 302 -1.66 -20.39 -4.44
C ARG A 302 -0.50 -19.55 -3.93
N TYR A 303 -0.79 -18.53 -3.12
CA TYR A 303 0.25 -17.76 -2.45
C TYR A 303 1.15 -18.65 -1.59
N LEU A 304 0.56 -19.53 -0.77
CA LEU A 304 1.34 -20.42 0.10
C LEU A 304 2.21 -21.39 -0.71
N GLN A 305 1.67 -21.93 -1.80
CA GLN A 305 2.42 -22.81 -2.70
C GLN A 305 3.64 -22.09 -3.28
N TYR A 306 3.44 -20.95 -3.95
CA TYR A 306 4.53 -20.25 -4.61
C TYR A 306 5.54 -19.64 -3.62
N ASN A 307 5.11 -19.21 -2.43
CA ASN A 307 6.01 -18.75 -1.39
C ASN A 307 6.90 -19.89 -0.87
N GLN A 308 6.36 -21.10 -0.70
CA GLN A 308 7.16 -22.27 -0.33
C GLN A 308 8.18 -22.62 -1.42
N GLU A 309 7.77 -22.61 -2.69
CA GLU A 309 8.68 -22.85 -3.83
C GLU A 309 9.83 -21.84 -3.86
N LEU A 310 9.54 -20.56 -3.57
CA LEU A 310 10.53 -19.49 -3.45
C LEU A 310 11.55 -19.78 -2.34
N LEU A 311 11.08 -20.09 -1.12
CA LEU A 311 11.96 -20.38 0.02
C LEU A 311 12.87 -21.59 -0.25
N ILE A 312 12.35 -22.63 -0.89
CA ILE A 312 13.14 -23.81 -1.30
C ILE A 312 14.20 -23.41 -2.34
N GLY A 313 13.84 -22.58 -3.32
CA GLY A 313 14.74 -22.07 -4.34
C GLY A 313 15.89 -21.25 -3.77
N THR A 314 15.59 -20.31 -2.87
CA THR A 314 16.60 -19.50 -2.17
C THR A 314 17.53 -20.37 -1.35
N ARG A 315 16.98 -21.32 -0.58
CA ARG A 315 17.78 -22.25 0.24
C ARG A 315 18.71 -23.11 -0.60
N ARG A 316 18.27 -23.57 -1.78
CA ARG A 316 19.10 -24.34 -2.70
C ARG A 316 20.26 -23.50 -3.28
N ARG A 317 20.02 -22.21 -3.54
CA ARG A 317 21.02 -21.29 -4.08
C ARG A 317 22.10 -20.97 -3.04
N GLU A 318 21.70 -20.68 -1.81
CA GLU A 318 22.62 -20.51 -0.66
C GLU A 318 23.54 -21.73 -0.48
N LEU A 319 22.96 -22.95 -0.50
CA LEU A 319 23.73 -24.20 -0.37
C LEU A 319 24.72 -24.42 -1.53
N LEU A 320 24.41 -23.95 -2.75
CA LEU A 320 25.32 -24.04 -3.89
C LEU A 320 26.45 -23.01 -3.81
N ASP A 321 26.17 -21.82 -3.28
CA ASP A 321 27.19 -20.80 -3.05
C ASP A 321 28.15 -21.21 -1.92
N GLU A 322 27.65 -21.86 -0.87
CA GLU A 322 28.45 -22.47 0.21
C GLU A 322 29.36 -23.61 -0.30
N LEU A 323 28.94 -24.36 -1.33
CA LEU A 323 29.74 -25.44 -1.94
C LEU A 323 30.81 -24.93 -2.92
N ASN A 324 30.65 -23.71 -3.41
CA ASN A 324 31.59 -23.07 -4.35
C ASN A 324 32.59 -22.12 -3.67
N GLN A 325 32.57 -22.03 -2.33
CA GLN A 325 33.57 -21.38 -1.49
C GLN A 325 34.61 -22.37 -0.97
#